data_AF-H1YWY6-F1
#
_entry.id   AF-H1YWY6-F1
#
_cell.length_a   1.000
_cell.length_b   1.000
_cell.length_c   1.000
_cell.angle_alpha   90.00
_cell.angle_beta   90.00
_cell.angle_gamma   90.00
#
_symmetry.space_group_name_H-M   'P 1'
#
loop_
_entity.id
_entity.type
_entity.pdbx_description
1 polymer ?
#
loop_
_entity_poly.entity_id
_entity_poly.type
_entity_poly.pdbx_seq_one_letter_code
_entity_poly.pdbx_strand_id
1 'polypeptide(L)' 'MNGRDNFGGRRNFGGPREMHKTTCSDCGKECEVPFVPTEGRPVYCNDCFPKHRKPRY' A
#
# COMPACT_ATOMS: atom_id res chain seq x y z
N MET A 1 -0.01 -25.10 40.66
CA MET A 1 -0.51 -23.93 39.89
C MET A 1 0.66 -22.98 39.76
N ASN A 2 1.30 -22.86 38.59
CA ASN A 2 2.41 -21.90 38.37
C ASN A 2 2.37 -21.38 36.93
N GLY A 3 2.56 -20.06 36.81
CA GLY A 3 2.13 -19.17 35.74
C GLY A 3 2.64 -19.48 34.33
N ARG A 4 1.70 -19.44 33.38
CA ARG A 4 1.95 -19.48 31.93
C ARG A 4 1.88 -18.06 31.38
N ASP A 5 2.77 -17.20 31.87
CA ASP A 5 2.86 -15.82 31.41
C ASP A 5 4.07 -15.72 30.47
N ASN A 6 3.90 -16.25 29.27
CA ASN A 6 4.95 -16.36 28.26
C ASN A 6 4.56 -15.55 26.99
N PHE A 7 4.95 -14.27 27.04
CA PHE A 7 5.37 -13.41 25.93
C PHE A 7 4.38 -12.95 24.85
N GLY A 8 4.36 -11.63 24.71
CA GLY A 8 4.49 -11.01 23.40
C GLY A 8 3.23 -10.30 22.92
N GLY A 9 2.95 -9.15 23.54
CA GLY A 9 1.98 -8.19 23.02
C GLY A 9 2.18 -7.98 21.53
N ARG A 10 1.19 -8.41 20.74
CA ARG A 10 1.04 -8.05 19.34
C ARG A 10 0.74 -6.56 19.30
N ARG A 11 1.78 -5.74 19.42
CA ARG A 11 1.75 -4.32 19.11
C ARG A 11 1.41 -4.24 17.64
N ASN A 12 0.12 -4.04 17.40
CA ASN A 12 -0.46 -3.83 16.10
C ASN A 12 0.12 -2.52 15.55
N PHE A 13 1.31 -2.59 14.92
CA PHE A 13 1.94 -1.50 14.19
C PHE A 13 1.24 -1.24 12.83
N GLY A 14 -0.09 -1.36 12.81
CA GLY A 14 -0.93 -0.94 11.70
C GLY A 14 -1.45 0.47 11.97
N GLY A 15 -0.57 1.47 11.95
CA GLY A 15 -1.03 2.86 11.88
C GLY A 15 -1.99 3.03 10.68
N PRO A 16 -2.97 3.95 10.75
CA PRO A 16 -3.87 4.20 9.64
C PRO A 16 -3.04 4.54 8.40
N ARG A 17 -3.15 3.70 7.37
CA ARG A 17 -2.49 3.93 6.09
C ARG A 17 -3.23 5.08 5.44
N GLU A 18 -2.57 6.22 5.28
CA GLU A 18 -3.17 7.34 4.57
C GLU A 18 -3.35 6.93 3.11
N MET A 19 -4.61 6.83 2.69
CA MET A 19 -4.99 6.53 1.32
C MET A 19 -5.14 7.86 0.59
N HIS A 20 -4.34 8.07 -0.45
CA HIS A 20 -4.40 9.26 -1.27
C HIS A 20 -5.27 9.02 -2.50
N LYS A 21 -6.26 9.90 -2.72
CA LYS A 21 -7.06 9.91 -3.94
C LYS A 21 -6.26 10.49 -5.09
N THR A 22 -6.21 9.79 -6.20
CA THR A 22 -5.41 10.17 -7.37
C THR A 22 -5.99 9.55 -8.63
N THR A 23 -5.64 10.11 -9.78
CA THR A 23 -6.04 9.58 -11.08
C THR A 23 -4.97 8.63 -11.62
N CYS A 24 -5.38 7.46 -12.11
CA CYS A 24 -4.48 6.51 -12.76
C CYS A 24 -4.01 7.07 -14.11
N SER A 25 -2.70 7.17 -14.33
CA SER A 25 -2.10 7.67 -15.58
C SER A 25 -2.27 6.69 -16.76
N ASP A 26 -2.64 5.44 -16.50
CA ASP A 26 -2.79 4.39 -17.53
C ASP A 26 -4.25 4.23 -18.00
N CYS A 27 -5.21 4.25 -17.07
CA CYS A 27 -6.63 4.04 -17.37
C CYS A 27 -7.52 5.26 -17.11
N GLY A 28 -6.99 6.35 -16.53
CA GLY A 28 -7.72 7.59 -16.27
C GLY A 28 -8.75 7.53 -15.13
N LYS A 29 -8.84 6.42 -14.39
CA LYS A 29 -9.80 6.25 -13.30
C LYS A 29 -9.29 6.83 -11.99
N GLU A 30 -10.20 7.35 -11.17
CA GLU A 30 -9.92 7.74 -9.79
C GLU A 30 -9.69 6.49 -8.92
N CYS A 31 -8.59 6.47 -8.17
CA CYS A 31 -8.24 5.38 -7.27
C CYS A 31 -7.62 5.90 -5.97
N GLU A 32 -7.69 5.07 -4.94
CA GLU A 32 -7.09 5.33 -3.64
C GLU A 32 -5.81 4.52 -3.51
N VAL A 33 -4.68 5.20 -3.39
CA VAL A 33 -3.36 4.56 -3.31
C VAL A 33 -2.72 4.81 -1.95
N PRO A 34 -1.99 3.84 -1.38
CA PRO A 34 -1.33 3.98 -0.08
C PRO A 34 0.02 4.73 -0.17
N PHE A 35 0.26 5.47 -1.26
CA PHE A 35 1.49 6.21 -1.49
C PHE A 35 1.17 7.63 -1.95
N VAL A 36 2.01 8.60 -1.60
CA VAL A 36 1.81 9.99 -2.02
C VAL A 36 2.06 10.10 -3.54
N PRO A 37 1.08 10.56 -4.34
CA PRO A 37 1.30 10.91 -5.75
C PRO A 37 2.38 11.98 -5.83
N THR A 38 3.42 11.75 -6.62
CA THR A 38 4.52 12.71 -6.79
C THR A 38 4.47 13.28 -8.20
N GLU A 39 4.57 14.60 -8.32
CA GLU A 39 4.60 15.31 -9.60
C GLU A 39 5.89 14.92 -10.35
N GLY A 40 5.77 13.94 -11.27
CA GLY A 40 6.90 13.36 -12.00
C GLY A 40 6.94 11.83 -12.00
N ARG A 41 6.13 11.15 -11.16
CA ARG A 41 5.96 9.68 -11.21
C ARG A 41 4.53 9.33 -11.61
N PRO A 42 4.33 8.51 -12.66
CA PRO A 42 3.00 8.10 -13.07
C PRO A 42 2.36 7.24 -11.96
N VAL A 43 1.11 7.53 -11.66
CA VAL A 43 0.33 6.81 -10.67
C VAL A 43 -0.43 5.70 -11.37
N TYR A 44 -0.36 4.49 -10.83
CA TYR A 44 -1.08 3.35 -11.35
C TYR A 44 -2.02 2.77 -10.29
N CYS A 45 -3.24 2.43 -10.70
CA CYS A 45 -4.16 1.67 -9.85
C CYS A 45 -3.65 0.23 -9.63
N ASN A 46 -4.28 -0.49 -8.71
CA ASN A 46 -3.88 -1.87 -8.35
C ASN A 46 -3.84 -2.81 -9.57
N ASP A 47 -4.75 -2.63 -10.53
CA ASP A 47 -4.81 -3.39 -11.78
C ASP A 47 -3.75 -3.00 -12.83
N CYS A 48 -3.41 -1.71 -12.95
CA CYS A 48 -2.45 -1.23 -13.95
C CYS A 48 -1.00 -1.38 -13.46
N PHE A 49 -0.77 -1.28 -12.15
CA PHE A 49 0.55 -1.40 -11.56
C PHE A 49 1.30 -2.69 -11.94
N PRO A 50 0.72 -3.91 -11.85
CA PRO A 50 1.43 -5.14 -12.23
C PRO A 50 1.83 -5.19 -13.71
N LYS A 51 1.11 -4.51 -14.61
CA LYS A 51 1.46 -4.43 -16.04
C LYS A 51 2.71 -3.58 -16.29
N HIS A 52 2.94 -2.58 -15.45
CA HIS A 52 4.12 -1.69 -15.50
C HIS A 52 5.28 -2.17 -14.64
N ARG A 53 5.08 -3.15 -13.74
CA ARG A 53 6.19 -3.75 -13.00
C ARG A 53 7.06 -4.54 -13.98
N LYS A 54 8.29 -4.06 -14.21
CA LYS A 54 9.31 -4.85 -14.92
C LYS A 54 9.44 -6.23 -14.26
N PRO A 55 9.43 -7.33 -15.03
CA PRO A 55 9.67 -8.65 -14.48
C PRO A 55 11.04 -8.64 -13.80
N ARG A 56 11.07 -9.02 -12.53
CA ARG A 56 12.33 -9.31 -11.84
C ARG A 56 12.79 -10.65 -12.38
N TYR A 57 13.60 -10.61 -13.43
CA TYR A 57 14.39 -11.75 -13.88
C TYR A 57 15.44 -12.09 -12.82
#